data_AF-A0A496RQL1-F1
#
_entry.id   AF-A0A496RQL1-F1
#
_cell.length_a   1.000
_cell.length_b   1.000
_cell.length_c   1.000
_cell.angle_alpha   90.00
_cell.angle_beta   90.00
_cell.angle_gamma   90.00
#
_symmetry.space_group_name_H-M   'P 1'
#
loop_
_entity.id
_entity.type
_entity.pdbx_description
1 polymer ?
#
loop_
_entity_poly.entity_id
_entity_poly.type
_entity_poly.pdbx_seq_one_letter_code
_entity_poly.pdbx_strand_id
1 'polypeptide(L)'
;MKAKIKQSSKFFVYMLECYDGTYYTGYTLNLEKRLKEHNQGKRGAKYTRGRRPVRLVWHKKYKYLCYAMKAEYKIKHLNRRQKELLVAGMRLDKVMAKK
;
A
#
# COMPACT_ATOMS: atom_id res chain seq x y z
N MET A 1 12.06 -32.29 -3.72
CA MET A 1 10.77 -31.74 -4.19
C MET A 1 10.87 -30.21 -4.35
N LYS A 2 10.95 -29.68 -5.58
CA LYS A 2 10.92 -28.23 -5.85
C LYS A 2 9.60 -27.91 -6.56
N ALA A 3 8.64 -27.33 -5.84
CA ALA A 3 7.41 -26.86 -6.43
C ALA A 3 7.71 -25.75 -7.47
N LYS A 4 7.35 -25.97 -8.73
CA LYS A 4 7.36 -24.94 -9.77
C LYS A 4 6.31 -23.88 -9.42
N ILE A 5 6.73 -22.81 -8.74
CA ILE A 5 5.87 -21.67 -8.47
C ILE A 5 5.58 -20.97 -9.80
N LYS A 6 4.34 -21.07 -10.28
CA LYS A 6 3.81 -20.35 -11.44
C LYS A 6 3.91 -18.84 -11.18
N GLN A 7 5.05 -18.24 -11.56
CA GLN A 7 5.31 -16.81 -11.40
C GLN A 7 4.51 -16.01 -12.42
N SER A 8 3.43 -15.34 -11.99
CA SER A 8 2.98 -14.12 -12.68
C SER A 8 2.00 -13.23 -11.92
N SER A 9 1.85 -13.40 -10.60
CA SER A 9 1.01 -12.50 -9.81
C SER A 9 1.88 -11.42 -9.17
N LYS A 10 1.91 -10.22 -9.77
CA LYS A 10 2.53 -9.04 -9.16
C LYS A 10 1.65 -8.57 -7.99
N PHE A 11 2.20 -8.51 -6.79
CA PHE A 11 1.52 -7.96 -5.62
C PHE A 11 1.92 -6.50 -5.47
N PHE A 12 0.94 -5.63 -5.25
CA PHE A 12 1.16 -4.20 -5.04
C PHE A 12 0.82 -3.85 -3.61
N VAL A 13 1.78 -3.31 -2.87
CA VAL A 13 1.51 -2.62 -1.60
C VAL A 13 1.31 -1.15 -1.92
N TYR A 14 0.30 -0.53 -1.35
CA TYR A 14 -0.06 0.84 -1.63
C TYR A 14 -0.42 1.61 -0.37
N MET A 15 -0.28 2.93 -0.47
CA MET A 15 -0.70 3.88 0.53
C MET A 15 -1.60 4.93 -0.13
N LEU A 16 -2.77 5.12 0.45
CA LEU A 16 -3.74 6.13 0.07
C LEU A 16 -3.74 7.22 1.12
N GLU A 17 -3.84 8.46 0.67
CA GLU A 17 -4.17 9.62 1.51
C GLU A 17 -5.66 9.91 1.36
N CYS A 18 -6.34 9.91 2.49
CA CYS A 18 -7.74 10.32 2.60
C CYS A 18 -7.84 11.85 2.70
N TYR A 19 -9.03 12.41 2.48
CA TYR A 19 -9.23 13.88 2.54
C TYR A 19 -8.89 14.48 3.92
N ASP A 20 -9.04 13.71 5.00
CA ASP A 20 -8.72 14.10 6.38
C ASP A 20 -7.22 14.06 6.69
N GLY A 21 -6.39 13.85 5.66
CA GLY A 21 -4.95 13.70 5.78
C GLY A 21 -4.55 12.38 6.43
N THR A 22 -5.44 11.42 6.63
CA THR A 22 -5.05 10.10 7.17
C THR A 22 -4.51 9.19 6.08
N TYR A 23 -3.57 8.32 6.45
CA TYR A 23 -2.98 7.34 5.53
C TYR A 23 -3.59 5.97 5.73
N TYR A 24 -4.12 5.40 4.65
CA TYR A 24 -4.57 4.02 4.59
C TYR A 24 -3.56 3.18 3.81
N THR A 25 -3.16 2.04 4.37
CA THR A 25 -2.16 1.14 3.75
C THR A 25 -2.77 -0.23 3.53
N GLY A 26 -2.54 -0.81 2.36
CA GLY A 26 -3.00 -2.16 2.04
C GLY A 26 -2.18 -2.77 0.92
N TYR A 27 -2.51 -4.01 0.57
CA TYR A 27 -1.99 -4.66 -0.63
C TYR A 27 -3.11 -5.14 -1.56
N THR A 28 -2.79 -5.30 -2.84
CA THR A 28 -3.72 -5.76 -3.87
C THR A 28 -2.96 -6.41 -5.02
N LEU A 29 -3.63 -7.21 -5.82
CA LEU A 29 -3.12 -7.71 -7.10
C LEU A 29 -3.31 -6.69 -8.23
N ASN A 30 -4.30 -5.82 -8.11
CA ASN A 30 -4.64 -4.82 -9.12
C ASN A 30 -4.92 -3.47 -8.44
N LEU A 31 -3.97 -2.55 -8.59
CA LEU A 31 -3.98 -1.24 -7.96
C LEU A 31 -5.08 -0.33 -8.53
N GLU A 32 -5.18 -0.27 -9.86
CA GLU A 32 -6.11 0.62 -10.56
C GLU A 32 -7.55 0.24 -10.27
N LYS A 33 -7.87 -1.07 -10.34
CA LYS A 33 -9.20 -1.57 -10.00
C LYS A 33 -9.55 -1.20 -8.56
N ARG A 34 -8.60 -1.41 -7.64
CA ARG A 34 -8.79 -1.12 -6.21
C ARG A 34 -8.99 0.37 -5.94
N LEU A 35 -8.22 1.25 -6.59
CA LEU A 35 -8.35 2.70 -6.45
C LEU A 35 -9.71 3.19 -6.98
N LYS A 36 -10.15 2.68 -8.13
CA LYS A 36 -11.50 2.95 -8.65
C LYS A 36 -12.58 2.48 -7.67
N GLU A 37 -12.46 1.28 -7.10
CA GLU A 37 -13.39 0.78 -6.09
C GLU A 37 -13.44 1.65 -4.84
N HIS A 38 -12.30 2.19 -4.38
CA HIS A 38 -12.23 3.07 -3.22
C HIS A 38 -12.87 4.44 -3.48
N ASN A 39 -12.75 5.01 -4.69
CA ASN A 39 -13.32 6.32 -5.02
C ASN A 39 -14.79 6.24 -5.46
N GLN A 40 -15.15 5.25 -6.28
CA GLN A 40 -16.46 5.18 -6.96
C GLN A 40 -17.42 4.17 -6.33
N GLY A 41 -16.92 3.16 -5.60
CA GLY A 41 -17.70 1.96 -5.27
C GLY A 41 -18.14 1.82 -3.82
N LYS A 42 -19.16 0.97 -3.60
CA LYS A 42 -19.52 0.44 -2.27
C LYS A 42 -18.52 -0.62 -1.75
N ARG A 43 -17.65 -1.16 -2.63
CA ARG A 43 -16.67 -2.24 -2.37
C ARG A 43 -15.31 -1.75 -1.86
N GLY A 44 -15.11 -0.44 -1.73
CA GLY A 44 -13.96 0.12 -1.03
C GLY A 44 -13.94 -0.31 0.45
N ALA A 45 -12.77 -0.24 1.09
CA ALA A 45 -12.67 -0.52 2.52
C ALA A 45 -13.64 0.38 3.31
N LYS A 46 -14.30 -0.17 4.34
CA LYS A 46 -15.24 0.56 5.21
C LYS A 46 -14.66 1.88 5.69
N TYR A 47 -13.38 1.87 6.06
CA TYR A 47 -12.61 3.04 6.51
C TYR A 47 -12.53 4.16 5.47
N THR A 48 -12.25 3.83 4.21
CA THR A 48 -12.08 4.82 3.13
C THR A 48 -13.41 5.33 2.55
N ARG A 49 -14.53 4.61 2.79
CA ARG A 49 -15.82 4.91 2.15
C ARG A 49 -16.41 6.26 2.58
N GLY A 50 -16.15 6.71 3.81
CA GLY A 50 -16.55 8.03 4.32
C GLY A 50 -15.48 9.10 4.20
N ARG A 51 -14.30 8.77 3.65
CA ARG A 51 -13.12 9.65 3.62
C ARG A 51 -12.60 9.89 2.20
N ARG A 52 -13.54 9.92 1.26
CA ARG A 52 -13.31 10.22 -0.15
C ARG A 52 -13.23 11.75 -0.37
N PRO A 53 -12.48 12.23 -1.37
CA PRO A 53 -11.67 11.46 -2.32
C PRO A 53 -10.41 10.88 -1.66
N VAL A 54 -10.02 9.67 -2.08
CA VAL A 54 -8.73 9.09 -1.68
C VAL A 54 -7.74 9.21 -2.83
N ARG A 55 -6.51 9.64 -2.51
CA ARG A 55 -5.42 9.83 -3.46
C ARG A 55 -4.37 8.76 -3.25
N LEU A 56 -3.92 8.14 -4.32
CA LEU A 56 -2.77 7.24 -4.26
C LEU A 56 -1.51 8.07 -4.09
N VAL A 57 -0.84 7.94 -2.94
CA VAL A 57 0.37 8.71 -2.62
C VAL A 57 1.64 7.86 -2.71
N TRP A 58 1.53 6.54 -2.59
CA TRP A 58 2.67 5.65 -2.72
C TRP A 58 2.24 4.24 -3.15
N HIS A 59 3.06 3.57 -3.95
CA HIS A 59 2.89 2.15 -4.23
C HIS A 59 4.21 1.46 -4.55
N LYS A 60 4.28 0.15 -4.27
CA LYS A 60 5.44 -0.67 -4.61
C LYS A 60 5.02 -2.07 -5.03
N LYS A 61 5.64 -2.56 -6.10
CA LYS A 61 5.42 -3.89 -6.66
C LYS A 61 6.34 -4.92 -6.02
N TYR A 62 5.80 -6.10 -5.75
CA TYR A 62 6.48 -7.25 -5.18
C TYR A 62 6.18 -8.49 -6.01
N LYS A 63 7.20 -9.33 -6.17
CA LYS A 63 7.09 -10.58 -6.93
C LYS A 63 6.43 -11.71 -6.14
N TYR A 64 6.50 -11.66 -4.81
CA TYR A 64 5.95 -12.68 -3.93
C TYR A 64 5.09 -12.06 -2.82
N LEU A 65 4.01 -12.75 -2.47
CA LEU A 65 3.06 -12.33 -1.43
C LEU A 65 3.75 -12.11 -0.07
N CYS A 66 4.66 -13.01 0.30
CA CYS A 66 5.37 -12.93 1.58
C CYS A 66 6.16 -11.62 1.75
N TYR A 67 6.77 -11.10 0.67
CA TYR A 67 7.45 -9.80 0.73
C TYR A 67 6.45 -8.64 0.78
N ALA A 68 5.32 -8.75 0.07
CA ALA A 68 4.27 -7.74 0.09
C ALA A 68 3.67 -7.61 1.50
N MET A 69 3.37 -8.73 2.16
CA MET A 69 2.86 -8.77 3.53
C MET A 69 3.87 -8.22 4.54
N LYS A 70 5.16 -8.63 4.43
CA LYS A 70 6.23 -8.08 5.29
C LYS A 70 6.37 -6.57 5.12
N ALA A 71 6.28 -6.07 3.90
CA ALA A 71 6.35 -4.63 3.62
C ALA A 71 5.12 -3.88 4.15
N GLU A 72 3.92 -4.40 3.95
CA GLU A 72 2.68 -3.82 4.49
C GLU A 72 2.74 -3.73 6.01
N TYR A 73 3.16 -4.81 6.69
CA TYR A 73 3.32 -4.83 8.14
C TYR A 73 4.31 -3.76 8.62
N LYS A 74 5.46 -3.64 7.95
CA LYS A 74 6.44 -2.58 8.23
C LYS A 74 5.83 -1.19 8.08
N ILE A 75 5.16 -0.93 6.96
CA ILE A 75 4.56 0.39 6.65
C ILE A 75 3.45 0.74 7.65
N LYS A 76 2.67 -0.25 8.13
CA LYS A 76 1.65 -0.04 9.17
C LYS A 76 2.26 0.48 10.47
N HIS A 77 3.44 -0.01 10.85
CA HIS A 77 4.17 0.39 12.05
C HIS A 77 4.99 1.68 11.89
N LEU A 78 5.02 2.28 10.70
CA LEU A 78 5.69 3.56 10.51
C LEU A 78 4.87 4.70 11.10
N ASN A 79 5.58 5.63 11.73
CA ASN A 79 5.01 6.89 12.21
C ASN A 79 4.66 7.79 11.02
N ARG A 80 3.85 8.83 11.27
CA ARG A 80 3.39 9.74 10.22
C ARG A 80 4.54 10.36 9.41
N ARG A 81 5.57 10.88 10.09
CA ARG A 81 6.77 11.44 9.46
C ARG A 81 7.49 10.45 8.54
N GLN A 82 7.53 9.18 8.91
CA GLN A 82 8.15 8.14 8.10
C GLN A 82 7.31 7.81 6.86
N LYS A 83 5.99 7.83 6.98
CA LYS A 83 5.08 7.68 5.83
C LYS A 83 5.21 8.85 4.87
N GLU A 84 5.34 10.08 5.37
CA GLU A 84 5.59 11.26 4.55
C GLU A 84 6.92 11.16 3.79
N LEU A 85 7.97 10.66 4.42
CA LEU A 85 9.24 10.39 3.72
C LEU A 85 9.09 9.35 2.61
N LEU A 86 8.28 8.30 2.82
CA LEU A 86 7.97 7.34 1.76
C LEU A 86 7.24 7.99 0.59
N VAL A 87 6.24 8.85 0.87
CA VAL A 87 5.50 9.60 -0.14
C VAL A 87 6.44 10.54 -0.91
N ALA A 88 7.40 11.17 -0.23
CA ALA A 88 8.44 11.99 -0.84
C ALA A 88 9.45 11.21 -1.71
N GLY A 89 9.25 9.90 -1.90
CA GLY A 89 10.07 9.05 -2.77
C GLY A 89 11.26 8.39 -2.05
N MET A 90 11.36 8.51 -0.73
CA MET A 90 12.41 7.85 0.03
C MET A 90 12.22 6.32 0.01
N ARG A 91 13.32 5.58 -0.08
CA ARG A 91 13.30 4.11 -0.04
C ARG A 91 12.89 3.63 1.35
N LEU A 92 12.00 2.64 1.42
CA LEU A 92 11.54 2.03 2.68
C LEU A 92 12.69 1.62 3.61
N ASP A 93 13.75 1.03 3.07
CA ASP A 93 14.91 0.61 3.84
C ASP A 93 15.62 1.80 4.52
N LYS A 94 15.68 2.96 3.86
CA LYS A 94 16.25 4.20 4.44
C LYS A 94 15.33 4.83 5.48
N VAL A 95 14.01 4.78 5.26
CA VAL A 95 13.02 5.30 6.21
C VAL A 95 13.06 4.52 7.53
N MET A 96 13.29 3.20 7.46
CA MET A 96 13.41 2.34 8.64
C MET A 96 14.76 2.49 9.37
N ALA A 97 15.83 2.83 8.66
CA ALA A 97 17.17 2.98 9.24
C ALA A 97 17.34 4.25 10.10
N LYS A 98 16.41 5.22 10.00
CA LYS A 98 16.44 6.50 10.71
C LYS A 98 15.85 6.44 12.14
N LYS A 99 16.05 5.33 12.85
CA LYS A 99 15.46 5.09 14.18
C LYS A 99 16.05 6.01 15.24
#